data_AF-X1S036-F1
#
_entry.id   AF-X1S036-F1
#
_cell.length_a   1.000
_cell.length_b   1.000
_cell.length_c   1.000
_cell.angle_alpha   90.00
_cell.angle_beta   90.00
_cell.angle_gamma   90.00
#
_symmetry.space_group_name_H-M   'P 1'
#
loop_
_entity.id
_entity.type
_entity.pdbx_description
1 polymer ?
#
loop_
_entity_poly.entity_id
_entity_poly.type
_entity_poly.pdbx_seq_one_letter_code
_entity_poly.pdbx_strand_id
1 'polypeptide(L)'
;GDRGFWKGMQNGIIRVKGKIGDEALTWVSGSKPAKRFPTLICGGAGSFLGIHSHGGTIIVEGDCNRCIGADQVRGTIVVKGKVSRILPSYVKIGEVKEIELMNGDKITGKFHEYSGDHSVAKNHSKIDKKTGQISNSSNGRLFVQI
;
A
#
# COMPACT_ATOMS: atom_id res chain seq x y z
N GLY A 1 7.56 -11.08 15.44
CA GLY A 1 7.11 -12.22 14.62
C GLY A 1 8.29 -12.57 13.75
N ASP A 2 8.84 -13.76 13.96
CA ASP A 2 10.12 -14.16 13.39
C ASP A 2 9.96 -14.78 12.00
N ARG A 3 11.08 -15.19 11.38
CA ARG A 3 11.09 -15.79 10.05
C ARG A 3 10.15 -17.00 9.98
N GLY A 4 9.31 -17.06 8.93
CA GLY A 4 8.31 -18.11 8.73
C GLY A 4 6.90 -17.77 9.25
N PHE A 5 6.73 -16.66 9.97
CA PHE A 5 5.41 -16.17 10.37
C PHE A 5 4.80 -15.22 9.34
N TRP A 6 3.53 -15.44 8.99
CA TRP A 6 2.77 -14.63 8.02
C TRP A 6 1.97 -13.49 8.67
N LYS A 7 2.24 -13.16 9.93
CA LYS A 7 1.58 -12.10 10.68
C LYS A 7 2.62 -11.12 11.22
N GLY A 8 2.78 -10.00 10.52
CA GLY A 8 3.62 -8.87 10.94
C GLY A 8 2.87 -7.92 11.87
N MET A 9 3.13 -6.61 11.75
CA MET A 9 2.49 -5.57 12.55
C MET A 9 0.96 -5.59 12.35
N GLN A 10 0.20 -5.65 13.45
CA GLN A 10 -1.26 -5.76 13.41
C GLN A 10 -2.00 -4.47 13.79
N ASN A 11 -1.38 -3.59 14.56
CA ASN A 11 -1.95 -2.31 14.95
C ASN A 11 -0.85 -1.34 15.40
N GLY A 12 -1.24 -0.11 15.74
CA GLY A 12 -0.35 0.93 16.23
C GLY A 12 0.18 1.82 15.11
N ILE A 13 1.00 2.81 15.49
CA ILE A 13 1.55 3.79 14.57
C ILE A 13 3.06 3.85 14.75
N ILE A 14 3.79 3.71 13.66
CA ILE A 14 5.24 3.90 13.60
C ILE A 14 5.51 5.19 12.81
N ARG A 15 6.32 6.09 13.38
CA ARG A 15 6.73 7.34 12.73
C ARG A 15 8.24 7.42 12.70
N VAL A 16 8.82 7.58 11.51
CA VAL A 16 10.26 7.70 11.32
C VAL A 16 10.55 8.94 10.47
N LYS A 17 11.31 9.91 10.97
CA LYS A 17 11.60 11.13 10.19
C LYS A 17 12.48 10.85 8.97
N GLY A 18 13.38 9.89 9.06
CA GLY A 18 14.34 9.54 8.02
C GLY A 18 13.86 8.48 7.02
N LYS A 19 14.79 8.06 6.15
CA LYS A 19 14.62 6.92 5.25
C LYS A 19 14.75 5.61 6.03
N ILE A 20 13.79 4.70 5.84
CA ILE A 20 13.85 3.34 6.39
C ILE A 20 14.49 2.38 5.37
N GLY A 21 14.95 1.23 5.87
CA GLY A 21 15.61 0.19 5.07
C GLY A 21 14.65 -0.60 4.17
N ASP A 22 15.18 -1.68 3.60
CA ASP A 22 14.45 -2.62 2.74
C ASP A 22 13.46 -3.47 3.57
N GLU A 23 12.41 -3.97 2.91
CA GLU A 23 11.41 -4.89 3.47
C GLU A 23 10.70 -4.36 4.74
N ALA A 24 10.75 -3.05 4.97
CA ALA A 24 10.08 -2.46 6.09
C ALA A 24 8.57 -2.76 6.02
N LEU A 25 8.00 -3.10 7.17
CA LEU A 25 6.56 -3.39 7.30
C LEU A 25 6.05 -4.60 6.51
N THR A 26 6.94 -5.56 6.24
CA THR A 26 6.59 -6.87 5.71
C THR A 26 5.47 -7.56 6.53
N TRP A 27 4.53 -8.21 5.84
CA TRP A 27 3.38 -8.93 6.43
C TRP A 27 2.47 -8.08 7.33
N VAL A 28 2.45 -6.75 7.18
CA VAL A 28 1.52 -5.89 7.93
C VAL A 28 0.07 -6.34 7.71
N SER A 29 -0.72 -6.38 8.78
CA SER A 29 -2.06 -6.98 8.76
C SER A 29 -3.06 -6.13 9.55
N GLY A 30 -3.75 -5.24 8.84
CA GLY A 30 -4.86 -4.46 9.38
C GLY A 30 -6.20 -5.19 9.29
N SER A 31 -7.16 -4.80 10.14
CA SER A 31 -8.56 -5.23 10.06
C SER A 31 -9.52 -4.12 10.48
N LYS A 32 -10.35 -3.62 9.54
CA LYS A 32 -11.38 -2.60 9.86
C LYS A 32 -12.40 -3.12 10.90
N PRO A 33 -12.98 -4.34 10.75
CA PRO A 33 -13.93 -4.87 11.73
C PRO A 33 -13.33 -5.02 13.14
N ALA A 34 -12.05 -5.39 13.22
CA ALA A 34 -11.34 -5.52 14.49
C ALA A 34 -10.70 -4.21 14.99
N LYS A 35 -10.98 -3.06 14.34
CA LYS A 35 -10.41 -1.74 14.64
C LYS A 35 -8.89 -1.73 14.78
N ARG A 36 -8.22 -2.44 13.87
CA ARG A 36 -6.76 -2.61 13.79
C ARG A 36 -6.24 -1.88 12.55
N PHE A 37 -5.60 -0.74 12.77
CA PHE A 37 -5.19 0.20 11.72
C PHE A 37 -3.67 0.44 11.78
N PRO A 38 -2.84 -0.60 11.54
CA PRO A 38 -1.40 -0.44 11.56
C PRO A 38 -0.97 0.60 10.55
N THR A 39 -0.25 1.61 11.01
CA THR A 39 0.14 2.77 10.22
C THR A 39 1.64 3.01 10.31
N LEU A 40 2.30 3.19 9.17
CA LEU A 40 3.68 3.66 9.09
C LEU A 40 3.71 5.01 8.37
N ILE A 41 4.48 5.94 8.93
CA ILE A 41 4.80 7.22 8.31
C ILE A 41 6.33 7.36 8.31
N CYS A 42 6.94 7.50 7.13
CA CYS A 42 8.39 7.65 7.00
C CYS A 42 8.81 8.73 6.01
N GLY A 43 10.06 9.22 6.15
CA GLY A 43 10.63 10.22 5.23
C GLY A 43 11.07 9.64 3.87
N GLY A 44 11.26 8.33 3.78
CA GLY A 44 11.65 7.62 2.56
C GLY A 44 11.73 6.12 2.86
N ALA A 45 11.86 5.28 1.83
CA ALA A 45 11.94 3.83 2.02
C ALA A 45 12.88 3.11 1.03
N GLY A 46 13.39 1.97 1.48
CA GLY A 46 14.12 1.02 0.65
C GLY A 46 13.21 0.24 -0.31
N SER A 47 13.73 -0.87 -0.82
CA SER A 47 13.03 -1.77 -1.73
C SER A 47 12.04 -2.65 -0.94
N PHE A 48 11.02 -3.17 -1.62
CA PHE A 48 10.07 -4.14 -1.03
C PHE A 48 9.31 -3.62 0.21
N LEU A 49 9.13 -2.31 0.32
CA LEU A 49 8.30 -1.71 1.37
C LEU A 49 6.89 -2.32 1.34
N GLY A 50 6.44 -2.84 2.49
CA GLY A 50 5.10 -3.41 2.63
C GLY A 50 4.88 -4.70 1.86
N ILE A 51 5.93 -5.46 1.52
CA ILE A 51 5.79 -6.76 0.86
C ILE A 51 4.88 -7.71 1.66
N HIS A 52 4.03 -8.46 0.95
CA HIS A 52 2.99 -9.32 1.53
C HIS A 52 1.98 -8.60 2.45
N SER A 53 1.72 -7.32 2.21
CA SER A 53 0.77 -6.57 3.04
C SER A 53 -0.66 -7.12 2.92
N HIS A 54 -1.24 -7.43 4.09
CA HIS A 54 -2.63 -7.80 4.29
C HIS A 54 -3.40 -6.70 5.03
N GLY A 55 -3.15 -5.44 4.67
CA GLY A 55 -3.87 -4.29 5.20
C GLY A 55 -3.01 -3.43 6.12
N GLY A 56 -3.45 -2.18 6.30
CA GLY A 56 -2.66 -1.14 6.96
C GLY A 56 -2.51 0.07 6.06
N THR A 57 -1.82 1.08 6.57
CA THR A 57 -1.56 2.33 5.87
C THR A 57 -0.07 2.65 5.93
N ILE A 58 0.55 2.87 4.78
CA ILE A 58 1.95 3.27 4.66
C ILE A 58 1.99 4.61 3.95
N ILE A 59 2.58 5.62 4.59
CA ILE A 59 2.72 6.97 4.05
C ILE A 59 4.21 7.29 3.99
N VAL A 60 4.71 7.58 2.81
CA VAL A 60 6.10 7.95 2.57
C VAL A 60 6.14 9.39 2.08
N GLU A 61 6.76 10.27 2.85
CA GLU A 61 6.85 11.69 2.53
C GLU A 61 7.84 11.98 1.39
N GLY A 62 8.87 11.13 1.23
CA GLY A 62 9.88 11.26 0.19
C GLY A 62 9.90 10.06 -0.76
N ASP A 63 11.10 9.69 -1.20
CA ASP A 63 11.30 8.72 -2.27
C ASP A 63 11.35 7.27 -1.78
N CYS A 64 10.91 6.38 -2.67
CA CYS A 64 10.92 4.94 -2.52
C CYS A 64 11.77 4.29 -3.61
N ASN A 65 12.49 3.23 -3.24
CA ASN A 65 13.19 2.38 -4.20
C ASN A 65 12.17 1.46 -4.94
N ARG A 66 12.62 0.28 -5.41
CA ARG A 66 11.84 -0.62 -6.28
C ARG A 66 10.92 -1.58 -5.51
N CYS A 67 9.96 -2.16 -6.23
CA CYS A 67 9.11 -3.27 -5.76
C CYS A 67 8.24 -2.94 -4.54
N ILE A 68 7.82 -1.68 -4.42
CA ILE A 68 6.90 -1.25 -3.35
C ILE A 68 5.58 -2.00 -3.48
N GLY A 69 5.10 -2.55 -2.37
CA GLY A 69 3.84 -3.31 -2.34
C GLY A 69 3.89 -4.65 -3.07
N ALA A 70 5.07 -5.21 -3.33
CA ALA A 70 5.17 -6.56 -3.90
C ALA A 70 4.32 -7.57 -3.11
N ASP A 71 3.56 -8.41 -3.81
CA ASP A 71 2.65 -9.38 -3.21
C ASP A 71 1.63 -8.79 -2.21
N GLN A 72 1.33 -7.50 -2.32
CA GLN A 72 0.30 -6.85 -1.49
C GLN A 72 -1.07 -7.42 -1.82
N VAL A 73 -1.78 -7.91 -0.82
CA VAL A 73 -3.18 -8.35 -0.95
C VAL A 73 -4.15 -7.20 -0.73
N ARG A 74 -3.98 -6.42 0.34
CA ARG A 74 -4.89 -5.30 0.67
C ARG A 74 -4.16 -4.18 1.41
N GLY A 75 -4.83 -3.05 1.61
CA GLY A 75 -4.30 -1.88 2.32
C GLY A 75 -3.88 -0.76 1.38
N THR A 76 -3.28 0.27 1.95
CA THR A 76 -3.01 1.53 1.24
C THR A 76 -1.54 1.93 1.42
N ILE A 77 -0.85 2.19 0.31
CA ILE A 77 0.48 2.78 0.28
C ILE A 77 0.38 4.12 -0.44
N VAL A 78 0.83 5.19 0.20
CA VAL A 78 0.87 6.55 -0.35
C VAL A 78 2.31 7.02 -0.38
N VAL A 79 2.80 7.40 -1.56
CA VAL A 79 4.14 7.93 -1.77
C VAL A 79 4.01 9.36 -2.30
N LYS A 80 4.54 10.31 -1.54
CA LYS A 80 4.55 11.75 -1.89
C LYS A 80 5.79 12.18 -2.67
N GLY A 81 6.84 11.38 -2.64
CA GLY A 81 7.99 11.51 -3.54
C GLY A 81 7.87 10.62 -4.78
N LYS A 82 9.03 10.17 -5.28
CA LYS A 82 9.14 9.31 -6.47
C LYS A 82 9.25 7.85 -6.08
N VAL A 83 8.68 6.99 -6.92
CA VAL A 83 8.93 5.54 -6.88
C VAL A 83 9.80 5.19 -8.08
N SER A 84 10.96 4.57 -7.85
CA SER A 84 11.93 4.31 -8.91
C SER A 84 11.36 3.46 -10.06
N ARG A 85 10.50 2.49 -9.73
CA ARG A 85 9.80 1.64 -10.70
C ARG A 85 8.54 1.06 -10.08
N ILE A 86 7.41 1.28 -10.74
CA ILE A 86 6.14 0.59 -10.41
C ILE A 86 6.19 -0.83 -10.95
N LEU A 87 5.71 -1.80 -10.17
CA LEU A 87 5.64 -3.19 -10.60
C LEU A 87 4.68 -3.33 -11.80
N PRO A 88 5.01 -4.11 -12.84
CA PRO A 88 4.14 -4.31 -14.00
C PRO A 88 2.76 -4.88 -13.67
N SER A 89 2.65 -5.57 -12.52
CA SER A 89 1.41 -6.14 -11.99
C SER A 89 0.53 -5.13 -11.25
N TYR A 90 0.98 -3.88 -11.10
CA TYR A 90 0.13 -2.76 -10.68
C TYR A 90 -0.48 -2.08 -11.90
N VAL A 91 -1.81 -2.01 -11.92
CA VAL A 91 -2.58 -1.39 -13.00
C VAL A 91 -2.95 0.02 -12.58
N LYS A 92 -2.56 1.02 -13.37
CA LYS A 92 -3.00 2.41 -13.16
C LYS A 92 -4.49 2.51 -13.44
N ILE A 93 -5.24 3.08 -12.51
CA ILE A 93 -6.70 3.24 -12.60
C ILE A 93 -7.06 4.65 -13.02
N GLY A 94 -6.31 5.64 -12.53
CA GLY A 94 -6.63 7.04 -12.79
C GLY A 94 -5.88 7.97 -11.86
N GLU A 95 -6.48 9.13 -11.65
CA GLU A 95 -5.95 10.21 -10.82
C GLU A 95 -6.99 10.61 -9.79
N VAL A 96 -6.53 10.81 -8.55
CA VAL A 96 -7.38 11.20 -7.43
C VAL A 96 -6.82 12.45 -6.75
N LYS A 97 -7.72 13.25 -6.17
CA LYS A 97 -7.36 14.46 -5.40
C LYS A 97 -7.42 14.25 -3.88
N GLU A 98 -8.07 13.18 -3.46
CA GLU A 98 -8.31 12.83 -2.07
C GLU A 98 -8.22 11.31 -1.93
N ILE A 99 -7.55 10.86 -0.87
CA ILE A 99 -7.40 9.45 -0.50
C ILE A 99 -7.99 9.27 0.89
N GLU A 100 -8.99 8.39 1.02
CA GLU A 100 -9.50 7.96 2.32
C GLU A 100 -8.68 6.77 2.83
N LEU A 101 -8.10 6.92 4.02
CA LEU A 101 -7.27 5.92 4.68
C LEU A 101 -8.11 4.90 5.44
N MET A 102 -7.45 3.83 5.87
CA MET A 102 -8.14 2.71 6.51
C MET A 102 -8.84 3.09 7.83
N ASN A 103 -8.30 4.09 8.54
CA ASN A 103 -8.80 4.64 9.80
C ASN A 103 -9.83 5.78 9.60
N GLY A 104 -10.12 6.18 8.36
CA GLY A 104 -11.03 7.29 8.02
C GLY A 104 -10.35 8.64 7.82
N ASP A 105 -9.04 8.74 8.08
CA ASP A 105 -8.29 9.96 7.80
C ASP A 105 -8.21 10.21 6.29
N LYS A 106 -8.04 11.47 5.90
CA LYS A 106 -7.96 11.87 4.50
C LYS A 106 -6.62 12.49 4.18
N ILE A 107 -6.05 12.11 3.03
CA ILE A 107 -4.89 12.78 2.44
C ILE A 107 -5.35 13.51 1.19
N THR A 108 -5.10 14.81 1.14
CA THR A 108 -5.37 15.64 -0.03
C THR A 108 -4.09 15.86 -0.83
N GLY A 109 -4.22 15.92 -2.15
CA GLY A 109 -3.10 16.03 -3.08
C GLY A 109 -3.42 15.35 -4.40
N LYS A 110 -2.65 15.62 -5.45
CA LYS A 110 -2.84 14.96 -6.75
C LYS A 110 -2.02 13.67 -6.79
N PHE A 111 -2.68 12.53 -6.97
CA PHE A 111 -2.02 11.23 -7.01
C PHE A 111 -2.46 10.43 -8.21
N HIS A 112 -1.52 9.72 -8.83
CA HIS A 112 -1.82 8.55 -9.63
C HIS A 112 -2.21 7.39 -8.73
N GLU A 113 -3.32 6.74 -9.02
CA GLU A 113 -3.81 5.58 -8.30
C GLU A 113 -3.58 4.29 -9.09
N TYR A 114 -3.05 3.29 -8.40
CA TYR A 114 -2.79 1.96 -8.93
C TYR A 114 -3.46 0.88 -8.07
N SER A 115 -4.00 -0.16 -8.70
CA SER A 115 -4.44 -1.41 -8.05
C SER A 115 -3.41 -2.51 -8.28
N GLY A 116 -3.09 -3.22 -7.21
CA GLY A 116 -2.16 -4.35 -7.24
C GLY A 116 -1.99 -4.93 -5.82
N ASP A 117 -1.19 -5.99 -5.66
CA ASP A 117 -0.39 -6.66 -6.68
C ASP A 117 -1.20 -7.75 -7.40
N HIS A 118 -1.46 -7.62 -8.71
CA HIS A 118 -2.25 -8.61 -9.45
C HIS A 118 -1.51 -9.94 -9.71
N SER A 119 -0.25 -10.08 -9.28
CA SER A 119 0.44 -11.39 -9.22
C SER A 119 -0.20 -12.34 -8.21
N VAL A 120 -0.89 -11.81 -7.19
CA VAL A 120 -1.40 -12.61 -6.07
C VAL A 120 -2.77 -13.17 -6.38
N ALA A 121 -2.91 -14.50 -6.36
CA ALA A 121 -4.19 -15.19 -6.64
C ALA A 121 -5.34 -14.85 -5.67
N LYS A 122 -5.07 -14.19 -4.54
CA LYS A 122 -6.11 -13.67 -3.64
C LYS A 122 -6.62 -12.29 -4.05
N ASN A 123 -5.92 -11.59 -4.94
CA ASN A 123 -6.33 -10.34 -5.55
C ASN A 123 -7.18 -10.60 -6.79
N HIS A 124 -8.29 -11.30 -6.57
CA HIS A 124 -9.31 -11.54 -7.59
C HIS A 124 -10.39 -10.45 -7.52
N SER A 125 -10.02 -9.17 -7.50
CA SER A 125 -10.96 -8.17 -8.01
C SER A 125 -11.07 -8.42 -9.51
N LYS A 126 -12.20 -8.99 -9.92
CA LYS A 126 -12.61 -9.01 -11.32
C LYS A 126 -12.63 -7.54 -11.78
N ILE A 127 -11.77 -7.18 -12.74
CA ILE A 127 -12.07 -6.03 -13.59
C ILE A 127 -13.39 -6.39 -14.25
N ASP A 128 -14.43 -5.61 -14.00
CA ASP A 128 -15.69 -5.79 -14.71
C ASP A 128 -15.39 -5.55 -16.20
N LYS A 129 -15.39 -6.63 -17.00
CA LYS A 129 -15.04 -6.60 -18.42
C LYS A 129 -16.02 -5.78 -19.26
N LYS A 130 -17.19 -5.41 -18.72
CA LYS A 130 -18.21 -4.59 -19.39
C LYS A 130 -18.10 -3.10 -19.04
N THR A 131 -17.70 -2.77 -17.81
CA THR A 131 -17.65 -1.36 -17.34
C THR A 131 -16.24 -0.83 -17.14
N GLY A 132 -15.21 -1.68 -17.16
CA GLY A 132 -13.83 -1.33 -16.85
C GLY A 132 -13.61 -0.99 -15.36
N GLN A 133 -14.63 -1.12 -14.51
CA GLN A 133 -14.54 -0.75 -13.10
C GLN A 133 -13.91 -1.89 -12.29
N ILE A 134 -12.95 -1.54 -11.44
CA ILE A 134 -12.37 -2.45 -10.45
C ILE A 134 -13.28 -2.43 -9.22
N SER A 135 -13.74 -3.60 -8.76
CA SER A 135 -14.50 -3.68 -7.52
C SER A 135 -13.68 -3.08 -6.38
N ASN A 136 -14.21 -2.05 -5.69
CA ASN A 136 -13.58 -1.42 -4.52
C ASN A 136 -13.30 -2.38 -3.35
N SER A 137 -13.73 -3.64 -3.44
CA SER A 137 -13.46 -4.64 -2.43
C SER A 137 -12.19 -5.44 -2.76
N SER A 138 -11.22 -5.30 -1.84
CA SER A 138 -10.15 -6.23 -1.46
C SER A 138 -8.74 -6.06 -2.01
N ASN A 139 -8.48 -5.32 -3.10
CA ASN A 139 -7.11 -5.16 -3.60
C ASN A 139 -6.28 -4.12 -2.84
N GLY A 140 -4.95 -4.26 -2.92
CA GLY A 140 -4.01 -3.23 -2.51
C GLY A 140 -4.11 -1.98 -3.38
N ARG A 141 -3.94 -0.82 -2.74
CA ARG A 141 -3.87 0.48 -3.42
C ARG A 141 -2.49 1.09 -3.22
N LEU A 142 -1.91 1.54 -4.32
CA LEU A 142 -0.70 2.35 -4.34
C LEU A 142 -1.04 3.71 -4.95
N PHE A 143 -0.69 4.77 -4.24
CA PHE A 143 -0.85 6.16 -4.66
C PHE A 143 0.53 6.79 -4.78
N VAL A 144 0.79 7.44 -5.91
CA VAL A 144 2.06 8.15 -6.17
C VAL A 144 1.74 9.57 -6.57
N GLN A 145 2.34 10.55 -5.89
CA GLN A 145 2.07 11.96 -6.12
C GLN A 145 2.52 12.40 -7.52
N ILE A 146 1.75 13.32 -8.11
CA ILE A 146 1.96 13.95 -9.42
C ILE A 146 2.67 15.30 -9.25
#